data_AF-A0A6A5HAZ5-F1
#
_entry.id   AF-A0A6A5HAZ5-F1
#
_cell.length_a   1.000
_cell.length_b   1.000
_cell.length_c   1.000
_cell.angle_alpha   90.00
_cell.angle_beta   90.00
_cell.angle_gamma   90.00
#
_symmetry.space_group_name_H-M   'P 1'
#
loop_
_entity.id
_entity.type
_entity.pdbx_description
1 polymer ?
#
loop_
_entity_poly.entity_id
_entity_poly.type
_entity_poly.pdbx_seq_one_letter_code
_entity_poly.pdbx_strand_id
1 'polypeptide(L)'
;MRSAVIALLVFVAFSRSDFLLPFPLSEKFINFTAQLEKPTNNDTSCNLAQLNYCQYSFNQNFGLNSSVSYSNGSRIFETVQNYLNSNVTQLSKICRARTNFYHCLGHTYYTCMNLHTRLESNNTDSSNGFDYVRTFRGLEWICGGGYQETINQWNNFDDIPTSTPYRNCVNTFNQTISTVHFCSSVQQTGNCLNTVYSNSTGDASAGHYGCENFRYTFANACPGLKCTIGK
;
A
#
# COMPACT_ATOMS: atom_id res chain seq x y z
N MET A 1 -19.71 -21.16 43.58
CA MET A 1 -19.47 -19.86 42.90
C MET A 1 -18.29 -20.06 41.95
N ARG A 2 -18.54 -20.14 40.64
CA ARG A 2 -17.53 -20.44 39.62
C ARG A 2 -16.86 -19.12 39.19
N SER A 3 -15.58 -18.97 39.48
CA SER A 3 -14.77 -17.85 39.00
C SER A 3 -14.53 -17.98 37.50
N ALA A 4 -15.00 -17.01 36.72
CA ALA A 4 -14.69 -16.89 35.31
C ALA A 4 -13.35 -16.15 35.17
N VAL A 5 -12.35 -16.83 34.60
CA VAL A 5 -11.09 -16.20 34.19
C VAL A 5 -11.32 -15.60 32.80
N ILE A 6 -11.43 -14.27 32.75
CA ILE A 6 -11.43 -13.51 31.50
C ILE A 6 -9.98 -13.47 31.01
N ALA A 7 -9.66 -14.26 30.00
CA ALA A 7 -8.38 -14.17 29.30
C ALA A 7 -8.40 -12.91 28.42
N LEU A 8 -7.76 -11.84 28.88
CA LEU A 8 -7.42 -10.68 28.07
C LEU A 8 -6.35 -11.10 27.05
N LEU A 9 -6.76 -11.28 25.80
CA LEU A 9 -5.85 -11.38 24.65
C LEU A 9 -5.22 -10.00 24.45
N VAL A 10 -4.04 -9.81 25.03
CA VAL A 10 -3.16 -8.69 24.70
C VAL A 10 -2.60 -8.97 23.30
N PHE A 11 -3.09 -8.25 22.30
CA PHE A 11 -2.42 -8.17 21.02
C PHE A 11 -1.06 -7.50 21.26
N VAL A 12 0.01 -8.28 21.18
CA VAL A 12 1.37 -7.75 21.10
C VAL A 12 1.48 -7.03 19.76
N ALA A 13 1.30 -5.71 19.77
CA ALA A 13 1.61 -4.88 18.61
C ALA A 13 3.13 -4.97 18.41
N PHE A 14 3.55 -5.68 17.36
CA PHE A 14 4.91 -5.57 16.90
C PHE A 14 5.09 -4.14 16.38
N SER A 15 5.77 -3.30 17.15
CA SER A 15 6.24 -1.99 16.72
C SER A 15 7.27 -2.23 15.62
N ARG A 16 6.84 -2.15 14.37
CA ARG A 16 7.73 -2.14 13.21
C ARG A 16 7.35 -0.94 12.37
N SER A 17 8.32 -0.40 11.63
CA SER A 17 8.08 0.47 10.48
C SER A 17 6.93 -0.09 9.66
N ASP A 18 6.12 0.75 9.08
CA ASP A 18 5.27 0.31 8.00
C ASP A 18 5.48 1.22 6.79
N PHE A 19 6.47 0.84 5.97
CA PHE A 19 6.74 1.50 4.70
C PHE A 19 5.57 1.39 3.72
N LEU A 20 4.88 0.25 3.62
CA LEU A 20 3.56 0.19 3.01
C LEU A 20 2.54 0.53 4.10
N LEU A 21 1.83 1.64 3.94
CA LEU A 21 0.92 2.15 4.96
C LEU A 21 -0.20 1.12 5.25
N PRO A 22 -0.25 0.49 6.43
CA PRO A 22 -1.27 -0.49 6.76
C PRO A 22 -2.44 0.26 7.35
N PHE A 23 -3.43 0.52 6.51
CA PHE A 23 -4.70 1.03 6.95
C PHE A 23 -5.81 0.10 6.46
N PRO A 24 -6.81 -0.18 7.32
CA PRO A 24 -7.98 -0.93 6.89
C PRO A 24 -8.84 -0.05 5.98
N LEU A 25 -9.40 -0.64 4.94
CA LEU A 25 -10.46 -0.03 4.13
C LEU A 25 -11.64 -0.99 4.11
N SER A 26 -12.84 -0.53 4.44
CA SER A 26 -14.01 -1.42 4.44
C SER A 26 -14.33 -1.90 3.03
N GLU A 27 -14.92 -3.08 2.91
CA GLU A 27 -15.32 -3.66 1.61
C GLU A 27 -16.14 -2.68 0.77
N LYS A 28 -17.04 -1.91 1.40
CA LYS A 28 -17.80 -0.84 0.74
C LYS A 28 -16.90 0.14 0.00
N PHE A 29 -15.83 0.62 0.66
CA PHE A 29 -14.93 1.61 0.07
C PHE A 29 -13.91 0.98 -0.87
N ILE A 30 -13.52 -0.28 -0.67
CA ILE A 30 -12.73 -1.05 -1.64
C ILE A 30 -13.51 -1.17 -2.96
N ASN A 31 -14.77 -1.61 -2.90
CA ASN A 31 -15.62 -1.74 -4.08
C ASN A 31 -15.90 -0.39 -4.74
N PHE A 32 -16.10 0.68 -3.95
CA PHE A 32 -16.23 2.03 -4.49
C PHE A 32 -14.96 2.51 -5.19
N THR A 33 -13.78 2.25 -4.62
CA THR A 33 -12.48 2.54 -5.25
C THR A 33 -12.38 1.81 -6.59
N ALA A 34 -12.72 0.52 -6.62
CA ALA A 34 -12.73 -0.27 -7.84
C ALA A 34 -13.71 0.26 -8.91
N GLN A 35 -14.85 0.84 -8.52
CA GLN A 35 -15.78 1.49 -9.45
C GLN A 35 -15.17 2.75 -10.08
N LEU A 36 -14.47 3.57 -9.28
CA LEU A 36 -13.78 4.77 -9.77
C LEU A 36 -12.61 4.44 -10.70
N GLU A 37 -11.98 3.28 -10.50
CA GLU A 37 -10.86 2.81 -11.32
C GLU A 37 -11.28 2.10 -12.62
N LYS A 38 -12.59 2.02 -12.90
CA LYS A 38 -13.09 1.36 -14.10
C LYS A 38 -12.47 2.01 -15.34
N PRO A 39 -11.82 1.23 -16.22
CA PRO A 39 -11.26 1.76 -17.47
C PRO A 39 -12.34 2.43 -18.31
N THR A 40 -12.04 3.59 -18.89
CA THR A 40 -12.93 4.30 -19.82
C THR A 40 -12.86 3.76 -21.25
N ASN A 41 -11.79 3.01 -21.57
CA ASN A 41 -11.54 2.37 -22.86
C ASN A 41 -11.32 0.86 -22.68
N ASN A 42 -11.50 0.09 -23.75
CA ASN A 42 -11.15 -1.34 -23.82
C ASN A 42 -9.62 -1.56 -23.90
N ASP A 43 -8.84 -0.87 -23.07
CA ASP A 43 -7.40 -1.04 -23.05
C ASP A 43 -7.01 -2.46 -22.60
N THR A 44 -5.78 -2.83 -22.95
CA THR A 44 -5.23 -4.18 -22.85
C THR A 44 -5.64 -4.89 -21.56
N SER A 45 -6.34 -6.01 -21.70
CA SER A 45 -6.74 -6.84 -20.55
C SER A 45 -5.53 -7.42 -19.82
N CYS A 46 -5.66 -7.65 -18.51
CA CYS A 46 -4.59 -8.30 -17.77
C CYS A 46 -4.44 -9.76 -18.20
N ASN A 47 -3.29 -10.11 -18.76
CA ASN A 47 -2.94 -11.49 -19.09
C ASN A 47 -2.67 -12.29 -17.80
N LEU A 48 -3.67 -13.07 -17.34
CA LEU A 48 -3.57 -13.80 -16.08
C LEU A 48 -2.48 -14.89 -16.08
N ALA A 49 -2.20 -15.52 -17.23
CA ALA A 49 -1.14 -16.51 -17.33
C ALA A 49 0.23 -15.86 -17.12
N GLN A 50 0.47 -14.73 -17.77
CA GLN A 50 1.67 -13.92 -17.58
C GLN A 50 1.75 -13.38 -16.15
N LEU A 51 0.64 -12.89 -15.58
CA LEU A 51 0.59 -12.44 -14.19
C LEU A 51 0.98 -13.53 -13.21
N ASN A 52 0.45 -14.74 -13.36
CA ASN A 52 0.81 -15.86 -12.48
C ASN A 52 2.30 -16.21 -12.59
N TYR A 53 2.85 -16.23 -13.80
CA TYR A 53 4.28 -16.46 -14.01
C TYR A 53 5.16 -15.36 -13.38
N CYS A 54 4.81 -14.09 -13.61
CA CYS A 54 5.53 -12.95 -13.05
C CYS A 54 5.42 -12.92 -11.53
N GLN A 55 4.24 -13.22 -10.97
CA GLN A 55 4.02 -13.27 -9.54
C GLN A 55 4.82 -14.40 -8.89
N TYR A 56 4.84 -15.58 -9.51
CA TYR A 56 5.68 -16.68 -9.06
C TYR A 56 7.15 -16.27 -9.01
N SER A 57 7.65 -15.63 -10.08
CA SER A 57 9.03 -15.15 -10.15
C SER A 57 9.33 -14.09 -9.09
N PHE A 58 8.40 -13.17 -8.82
CA PHE A 58 8.50 -12.21 -7.73
C PHE A 58 8.60 -12.91 -6.37
N ASN A 59 7.68 -13.84 -6.10
CA ASN A 59 7.58 -14.62 -4.85
C ASN A 59 8.86 -15.38 -4.50
N GLN A 60 9.56 -15.92 -5.51
CA GLN A 60 10.83 -16.64 -5.31
C GLN A 60 11.93 -15.76 -4.68
N ASN A 61 11.92 -14.45 -4.91
CA ASN A 61 12.89 -13.54 -4.29
C ASN A 61 12.72 -13.45 -2.76
N PHE A 62 11.54 -13.81 -2.25
CA PHE A 62 11.16 -13.62 -0.85
C PHE A 62 10.87 -14.93 -0.11
N GLY A 63 11.08 -16.08 -0.76
CA GLY A 63 10.83 -17.41 -0.19
C GLY A 63 9.34 -17.72 -0.01
N LEU A 64 8.45 -17.07 -0.75
CA LEU A 64 7.02 -17.39 -0.74
C LEU A 64 6.75 -18.74 -1.42
N ASN A 65 5.82 -19.52 -0.85
CA ASN A 65 5.43 -20.82 -1.40
C ASN A 65 4.87 -20.65 -2.84
N SER A 66 5.14 -21.62 -3.71
CA SER A 66 4.65 -21.65 -5.10
C SER A 66 3.12 -21.63 -5.23
N SER A 67 2.38 -21.98 -4.17
CA SER A 67 0.92 -21.88 -4.11
C SER A 67 0.41 -20.45 -3.88
N VAL A 68 1.27 -19.51 -3.49
CA VAL A 68 0.91 -18.11 -3.29
C VAL A 68 0.78 -17.44 -4.65
N SER A 69 -0.41 -16.94 -4.95
CA SER A 69 -0.71 -16.22 -6.20
C SER A 69 -1.16 -14.78 -5.92
N TYR A 70 -1.53 -14.05 -6.97
CA TYR A 70 -2.08 -12.69 -6.84
C TYR A 70 -3.37 -12.62 -6.01
N SER A 71 -4.08 -13.74 -5.82
CA SER A 71 -5.29 -13.79 -4.98
C SER A 71 -4.97 -13.79 -3.49
N ASN A 72 -3.71 -14.01 -3.10
CA ASN A 72 -3.26 -13.99 -1.71
C ASN A 72 -2.60 -12.65 -1.35
N GLY A 73 -3.26 -11.55 -1.73
CA GLY A 73 -2.72 -10.20 -1.61
C GLY A 73 -2.32 -9.79 -0.19
N SER A 74 -3.08 -10.16 0.83
CA SER A 74 -2.73 -9.83 2.23
C SER A 74 -1.44 -10.53 2.67
N ARG A 75 -1.26 -11.80 2.29
CA ARG A 75 -0.01 -12.53 2.56
C ARG A 75 1.19 -11.92 1.83
N ILE A 76 0.99 -11.48 0.58
CA ILE A 76 2.02 -10.79 -0.19
C ILE A 76 2.36 -9.46 0.48
N PHE A 77 1.36 -8.66 0.86
CA PHE A 77 1.53 -7.40 1.58
C PHE A 77 2.34 -7.57 2.86
N GLU A 78 1.95 -8.50 3.74
CA GLU A 78 2.66 -8.79 4.99
C GLU A 78 4.10 -9.21 4.74
N THR A 79 4.34 -10.04 3.71
CA THR A 79 5.68 -10.50 3.37
C THR A 79 6.54 -9.33 2.91
N VAL A 80 6.05 -8.55 1.96
CA VAL A 80 6.73 -7.37 1.44
C VAL A 80 7.02 -6.36 2.56
N GLN A 81 6.04 -6.10 3.42
CA GLN A 81 6.19 -5.20 4.55
C GLN A 81 7.31 -5.66 5.50
N ASN A 82 7.34 -6.96 5.84
CA ASN A 82 8.39 -7.52 6.68
C ASN A 82 9.80 -7.39 6.04
N TYR A 83 9.91 -7.56 4.72
CA TYR A 83 11.17 -7.34 4.00
C TYR A 83 11.59 -5.86 4.04
N LEU A 84 10.65 -4.94 3.81
CA LEU A 84 10.91 -3.51 3.92
C LEU A 84 11.34 -3.11 5.34
N ASN A 85 10.80 -3.74 6.38
CA ASN A 85 11.17 -3.41 7.76
C ASN A 85 12.51 -3.99 8.22
N SER A 86 13.21 -4.74 7.36
CA SER A 86 14.40 -5.47 7.77
C SER A 86 15.67 -4.62 7.72
N ASN A 87 15.97 -4.00 6.57
CA ASN A 87 17.08 -3.05 6.37
C ASN A 87 17.10 -2.49 4.93
N VAL A 88 17.87 -1.43 4.72
CA VAL A 88 18.07 -0.78 3.41
C VAL A 88 18.55 -1.76 2.33
N THR A 89 19.34 -2.79 2.66
CA THR A 89 19.73 -3.79 1.64
C THR A 89 18.54 -4.58 1.13
N GLN A 90 17.56 -4.88 1.98
CA GLN A 90 16.30 -5.51 1.55
C GLN A 90 15.44 -4.56 0.73
N LEU A 91 15.46 -3.24 1.00
CA LEU A 91 14.84 -2.23 0.14
C LEU A 91 15.37 -2.33 -1.31
N SER A 92 16.68 -2.36 -1.51
CA SER A 92 17.24 -2.48 -2.87
C SER A 92 16.84 -3.79 -3.57
N LYS A 93 16.76 -4.90 -2.81
CA LYS A 93 16.31 -6.20 -3.36
C LYS A 93 14.84 -6.17 -3.78
N ILE A 94 13.97 -5.59 -2.96
CA ILE A 94 12.55 -5.53 -3.29
C ILE A 94 12.27 -4.59 -4.45
N CYS A 95 13.00 -3.48 -4.54
CA CYS A 95 12.91 -2.57 -5.67
C CYS A 95 13.39 -3.22 -6.96
N ARG A 96 14.47 -4.00 -6.92
CA ARG A 96 14.90 -4.81 -8.08
C ARG A 96 13.85 -5.84 -8.47
N ALA A 97 13.26 -6.56 -7.51
CA ALA A 97 12.22 -7.54 -7.76
C ALA A 97 10.96 -6.90 -8.36
N ARG A 98 10.53 -5.73 -7.87
CA ARG A 98 9.41 -4.95 -8.43
C ARG A 98 9.72 -4.50 -9.85
N THR A 99 10.93 -4.03 -10.13
CA THR A 99 11.35 -3.65 -11.49
C THR A 99 11.30 -4.85 -12.45
N ASN A 100 11.80 -6.00 -12.03
CA ASN A 100 11.69 -7.24 -12.82
C ASN A 100 10.23 -7.66 -13.03
N PHE A 101 9.38 -7.53 -12.02
CA PHE A 101 7.95 -7.82 -12.10
C PHE A 101 7.23 -6.88 -13.09
N TYR A 102 7.54 -5.57 -13.03
CA TYR A 102 7.07 -4.58 -13.99
C TYR A 102 7.48 -4.94 -15.43
N HIS A 103 8.75 -5.25 -15.67
CA HIS A 103 9.23 -5.65 -17.00
C HIS A 103 8.65 -6.99 -17.47
N CYS A 104 8.44 -7.95 -16.55
CA CYS A 104 7.83 -9.23 -16.85
C CYS A 104 6.40 -9.08 -17.38
N LEU A 105 5.61 -8.18 -16.79
CA LEU A 105 4.25 -7.86 -17.25
C LEU A 105 4.25 -6.93 -18.46
N GLY A 106 5.23 -6.03 -18.55
CA GLY A 106 5.34 -5.05 -19.63
C GLY A 106 4.08 -4.18 -19.73
N HIS A 107 3.51 -4.11 -20.92
CA HIS A 107 2.36 -3.26 -21.23
C HIS A 107 1.08 -3.62 -20.44
N THR A 108 0.95 -4.85 -19.91
CA THR A 108 -0.22 -5.23 -19.10
C THR A 108 -0.09 -4.86 -17.63
N TYR A 109 1.06 -4.32 -17.18
CA TYR A 109 1.32 -4.06 -15.76
C TYR A 109 0.23 -3.19 -15.12
N TYR A 110 -0.07 -2.04 -15.71
CA TYR A 110 -1.02 -1.09 -15.12
C TYR A 110 -2.45 -1.62 -15.10
N THR A 111 -2.86 -2.41 -16.09
CA THR A 111 -4.15 -3.12 -16.05
C THR A 111 -4.17 -4.22 -14.99
N CYS A 112 -3.07 -4.95 -14.81
CA CYS A 112 -2.98 -5.96 -13.76
C CYS A 112 -2.94 -5.35 -12.34
N MET A 113 -2.37 -4.15 -12.19
CA MET A 113 -2.33 -3.37 -10.93
C MET A 113 -3.50 -2.38 -10.80
N ASN A 114 -4.61 -2.65 -11.48
CA ASN A 114 -5.87 -1.93 -11.35
C ASN A 114 -6.83 -2.71 -10.45
N LEU A 115 -7.42 -2.04 -9.46
CA LEU A 115 -8.30 -2.68 -8.48
C LEU A 115 -9.60 -3.18 -9.12
N HIS A 116 -10.16 -2.44 -10.08
CA HIS A 116 -11.31 -2.89 -10.87
C HIS A 116 -11.04 -4.26 -11.49
N THR A 117 -9.96 -4.36 -12.26
CA THR A 117 -9.59 -5.60 -12.96
C THR A 117 -9.31 -6.75 -11.99
N ARG A 118 -8.77 -6.47 -10.79
CA ARG A 118 -8.55 -7.52 -9.78
C ARG A 118 -9.87 -8.08 -9.26
N LEU A 119 -10.83 -7.20 -8.94
CA LEU A 119 -12.10 -7.60 -8.35
C LEU A 119 -13.08 -8.22 -9.37
N GLU A 120 -12.96 -7.89 -10.66
CA GLU A 120 -13.75 -8.53 -11.72
C GLU A 120 -13.46 -10.03 -11.89
N SER A 121 -12.30 -10.52 -11.42
CA SER A 121 -11.88 -11.91 -11.61
C SER A 121 -12.70 -12.94 -10.82
N ASN A 122 -13.67 -12.51 -9.98
CA ASN A 122 -14.55 -13.31 -9.08
C ASN A 122 -13.85 -14.29 -8.13
N ASN A 123 -12.54 -14.47 -8.24
CA ASN A 123 -11.74 -15.44 -7.49
C ASN A 123 -10.86 -14.80 -6.40
N THR A 124 -10.99 -13.49 -6.19
CA THR A 124 -10.21 -12.73 -5.21
C THR A 124 -11.17 -11.95 -4.33
N ASP A 125 -11.10 -12.16 -3.01
CA ASP A 125 -11.86 -11.33 -2.07
C ASP A 125 -11.36 -9.88 -2.10
N SER A 126 -12.26 -8.95 -1.78
CA SER A 126 -12.01 -7.51 -1.87
C SER A 126 -10.77 -7.06 -1.09
N SER A 127 -10.55 -7.62 0.09
CA SER A 127 -9.41 -7.28 0.95
C SER A 127 -8.09 -7.75 0.35
N ASN A 128 -8.01 -9.00 -0.12
CA ASN A 128 -6.81 -9.48 -0.81
C ASN A 128 -6.56 -8.71 -2.11
N GLY A 129 -7.60 -8.39 -2.88
CA GLY A 129 -7.46 -7.59 -4.10
C GLY A 129 -6.89 -6.20 -3.82
N PHE A 130 -7.39 -5.54 -2.77
CA PHE A 130 -6.91 -4.24 -2.32
C PHE A 130 -5.47 -4.30 -1.81
N ASP A 131 -5.16 -5.26 -0.94
CA ASP A 131 -3.82 -5.44 -0.37
C ASP A 131 -2.77 -5.75 -1.45
N TYR A 132 -3.14 -6.54 -2.45
CA TYR A 132 -2.29 -6.80 -3.60
C TYR A 132 -1.99 -5.53 -4.39
N VAL A 133 -3.02 -4.77 -4.79
CA VAL A 133 -2.85 -3.55 -5.59
C VAL A 133 -2.10 -2.47 -4.83
N ARG A 134 -2.43 -2.24 -3.54
CA ARG A 134 -1.73 -1.25 -2.72
C ARG A 134 -0.26 -1.61 -2.53
N THR A 135 0.09 -2.90 -2.44
CA THR A 135 1.48 -3.35 -2.32
C THR A 135 2.30 -2.87 -3.50
N PHE A 136 1.88 -3.19 -4.73
CA PHE A 136 2.67 -2.84 -5.92
C PHE A 136 2.65 -1.34 -6.25
N ARG A 137 1.56 -0.62 -5.92
CA ARG A 137 1.52 0.84 -6.02
C ARG A 137 2.40 1.53 -4.99
N GLY A 138 2.39 1.05 -3.75
CA GLY A 138 3.29 1.54 -2.70
C GLY A 138 4.75 1.29 -3.08
N LEU A 139 5.08 0.09 -3.58
CA LEU A 139 6.41 -0.20 -4.10
C LEU A 139 6.80 0.66 -5.30
N GLU A 140 5.86 1.06 -6.16
CA GLU A 140 6.13 2.00 -7.26
C GLU A 140 6.56 3.37 -6.75
N TRP A 141 5.91 3.87 -5.69
CA TRP A 141 6.35 5.09 -5.03
C TRP A 141 7.71 4.91 -4.34
N ILE A 142 7.79 3.95 -3.41
CA ILE A 142 8.97 3.69 -2.56
C ILE A 142 10.22 3.41 -3.41
N CYS A 143 10.10 2.65 -4.49
CA CYS A 143 11.23 2.30 -5.35
C CYS A 143 11.46 3.28 -6.50
N GLY A 144 10.56 4.23 -6.68
CA GLY A 144 10.63 5.29 -7.69
C GLY A 144 10.88 6.64 -7.03
N GLY A 145 9.88 7.53 -7.09
CA GLY A 145 10.00 8.91 -6.61
C GLY A 145 10.30 9.06 -5.13
N GLY A 146 10.00 8.06 -4.29
CA GLY A 146 10.27 8.06 -2.86
C GLY A 146 11.63 7.45 -2.46
N TYR A 147 12.36 6.81 -3.38
CA TYR A 147 13.50 5.95 -3.03
C TYR A 147 14.62 6.66 -2.27
N GLN A 148 15.00 7.84 -2.75
CA GLN A 148 16.04 8.65 -2.11
C GLN A 148 15.64 9.03 -0.68
N GLU A 149 14.38 9.43 -0.49
CA GLU A 149 13.87 9.81 0.83
C GLU A 149 13.78 8.60 1.77
N THR A 150 13.33 7.44 1.27
CA THR A 150 13.30 6.20 2.05
C THR A 150 14.68 5.82 2.57
N ILE A 151 15.74 5.97 1.77
CA ILE A 151 17.12 5.67 2.20
C ILE A 151 17.60 6.71 3.21
N ASN A 152 17.42 7.99 2.91
CA ASN A 152 17.93 9.08 3.74
C ASN A 152 17.27 9.12 5.12
N GLN A 153 15.98 8.79 5.19
CA GLN A 153 15.17 8.83 6.40
C GLN A 153 14.91 7.45 6.99
N TRP A 154 15.64 6.41 6.58
CA TRP A 154 15.35 5.01 6.96
C TRP A 154 15.07 4.85 8.46
N ASN A 155 15.99 5.32 9.30
CA ASN A 155 15.87 5.23 10.76
C ASN A 155 14.79 6.17 11.34
N ASN A 156 14.45 7.24 10.63
CA ASN A 156 13.47 8.22 11.10
C ASN A 156 12.03 7.81 10.73
N PHE A 157 11.84 6.99 9.70
CA PHE A 157 10.53 6.51 9.26
C PHE A 157 10.01 5.33 10.08
N ASP A 158 10.90 4.59 10.75
CA ASP A 158 10.56 3.35 11.45
C ASP A 158 9.43 3.52 12.49
N ASP A 159 9.42 4.62 13.25
CA ASP A 159 8.44 4.77 14.32
C ASP A 159 7.20 5.59 13.92
N ILE A 160 7.23 6.27 12.76
CA ILE A 160 6.17 7.21 12.38
C ILE A 160 4.80 6.53 12.28
N PRO A 161 4.63 5.36 11.62
CA PRO A 161 3.34 4.67 11.54
C PRO A 161 2.77 4.24 12.91
N THR A 162 3.65 4.07 13.90
CA THR A 162 3.27 3.73 15.29
C THR A 162 3.03 4.97 16.16
N SER A 163 3.22 6.18 15.62
CA SER A 163 3.02 7.42 16.36
C SER A 163 1.52 7.76 16.51
N THR A 164 1.17 8.44 17.61
CA THR A 164 -0.21 8.94 17.80
C THR A 164 -0.66 9.89 16.68
N PRO A 165 0.16 10.86 16.22
CA PRO A 165 -0.24 11.74 15.11
C PRO A 165 -0.57 10.98 13.83
N TYR A 166 0.24 9.98 13.45
CA TYR A 166 -0.04 9.14 12.28
C TYR A 166 -1.35 8.39 12.43
N ARG A 167 -1.54 7.67 13.55
CA ARG A 167 -2.76 6.90 13.80
C ARG A 167 -4.00 7.80 13.80
N ASN A 168 -3.89 9.04 14.26
CA ASN A 168 -4.99 10.00 14.20
C ASN A 168 -5.37 10.32 12.75
N CYS A 169 -4.40 10.55 11.85
CA CYS A 169 -4.69 10.76 10.42
C CYS A 169 -5.47 9.58 9.81
N VAL A 170 -5.02 8.35 10.09
CA VAL A 170 -5.65 7.12 9.57
C VAL A 170 -7.02 6.87 10.21
N ASN A 171 -7.16 7.11 11.52
CA ASN A 171 -8.44 6.95 12.22
C ASN A 171 -9.47 7.96 11.73
N THR A 172 -9.08 9.23 11.54
CA THR A 172 -9.95 10.25 10.97
C THR A 172 -10.38 9.85 9.56
N PHE A 173 -9.47 9.38 8.71
CA PHE A 173 -9.82 8.86 7.39
C PHE A 173 -10.91 7.78 7.48
N ASN A 174 -10.69 6.76 8.32
CA ASN A 174 -11.63 5.65 8.47
C ASN A 174 -13.00 6.07 9.02
N GLN A 175 -13.06 7.13 9.82
CA GLN A 175 -14.30 7.63 10.43
C GLN A 175 -15.08 8.58 9.50
N THR A 176 -14.40 9.37 8.67
CA THR A 176 -15.02 10.44 7.90
C THR A 176 -15.18 10.14 6.43
N ILE A 177 -14.49 9.10 5.93
CA ILE A 177 -14.57 8.71 4.52
C ILE A 177 -16.02 8.43 4.11
N SER A 178 -16.39 8.97 2.96
CA SER A 178 -17.69 8.78 2.33
C SER A 178 -17.53 8.71 0.82
N THR A 179 -18.52 8.17 0.12
CA THR A 179 -18.47 8.09 -1.34
C THR A 179 -18.58 9.47 -2.01
N VAL A 180 -19.27 10.43 -1.39
CA VAL A 180 -19.44 11.80 -1.89
C VAL A 180 -18.13 12.60 -1.79
N HIS A 181 -17.40 12.43 -0.69
CA HIS A 181 -16.17 13.18 -0.40
C HIS A 181 -14.93 12.30 -0.42
N PHE A 182 -14.94 11.22 -1.23
CA PHE A 182 -13.90 10.20 -1.20
C PHE A 182 -12.51 10.77 -1.50
N CYS A 183 -12.33 11.38 -2.68
CA CYS A 183 -11.03 11.93 -3.09
C CYS A 183 -10.59 13.14 -2.24
N SER A 184 -11.52 13.95 -1.75
CA SER A 184 -11.18 15.01 -0.79
C SER A 184 -10.72 14.43 0.54
N SER A 185 -11.30 13.31 1.01
CA SER A 185 -10.85 12.62 2.22
C SER A 185 -9.43 12.05 2.01
N VAL A 186 -9.17 11.45 0.84
CA VAL A 186 -7.82 10.97 0.48
C VAL A 186 -6.80 12.11 0.52
N GLN A 187 -7.11 13.27 -0.08
CA GLN A 187 -6.23 14.43 -0.07
C GLN A 187 -6.01 14.98 1.35
N GLN A 188 -7.07 15.07 2.17
CA GLN A 188 -6.97 15.54 3.55
C GLN A 188 -6.07 14.62 4.38
N THR A 189 -6.20 13.31 4.24
CA THR A 189 -5.34 12.34 4.92
C THR A 189 -3.90 12.43 4.42
N GLY A 190 -3.68 12.57 3.10
CA GLY A 190 -2.35 12.84 2.55
C GLY A 190 -1.71 14.09 3.16
N ASN A 191 -2.46 15.20 3.27
CA ASN A 191 -1.98 16.44 3.90
C ASN A 191 -1.69 16.27 5.41
N CYS A 192 -2.50 15.46 6.11
CA CYS A 192 -2.26 15.12 7.51
C CYS A 192 -0.94 14.35 7.65
N LEU A 193 -0.73 13.32 6.81
CA LEU A 193 0.50 12.54 6.79
C LEU A 193 1.71 13.38 6.37
N ASN A 194 1.53 14.38 5.49
CA ASN A 194 2.58 15.35 5.17
C ASN A 194 3.09 16.03 6.44
N THR A 195 2.18 16.62 7.21
CA THR A 195 2.49 17.30 8.47
C THR A 195 3.13 16.35 9.49
N VAL A 196 2.65 15.11 9.58
CA VAL A 196 3.20 14.12 10.52
C VAL A 196 4.63 13.76 10.18
N TYR A 197 4.91 13.43 8.92
CA TYR A 197 6.25 13.04 8.50
C TYR A 197 7.24 14.21 8.55
N SER A 198 6.82 15.41 8.14
CA SER A 198 7.69 16.59 8.19
C SER A 198 8.02 16.99 9.62
N ASN A 199 7.05 16.99 10.54
CA ASN A 199 7.30 17.32 11.94
C ASN A 199 8.15 16.25 12.66
N SER A 200 7.99 14.98 12.29
CA SER A 200 8.73 13.88 12.94
C SER A 200 10.21 13.86 12.54
N THR A 201 10.52 14.30 11.32
CA THR A 201 11.89 14.28 10.77
C THR A 201 12.57 15.65 10.75
N GLY A 202 11.80 16.74 10.84
CA GLY A 202 12.28 18.10 10.58
C GLY A 202 12.53 18.39 9.09
N ASP A 203 12.08 17.53 8.17
CA ASP A 203 12.31 17.64 6.72
C ASP A 203 11.00 17.73 5.92
N ALA A 204 10.84 18.78 5.12
CA ALA A 204 9.68 18.94 4.25
C ALA A 204 9.56 17.83 3.17
N SER A 205 10.69 17.25 2.77
CA SER A 205 10.79 16.15 1.80
C SER A 205 10.20 14.86 2.35
N ALA A 206 10.41 14.58 3.64
CA ALA A 206 9.74 13.50 4.36
C ALA A 206 8.22 13.69 4.40
N GLY A 207 7.76 14.94 4.59
CA GLY A 207 6.34 15.26 4.49
C GLY A 207 5.75 14.93 3.12
N HIS A 208 6.43 15.35 2.06
CA HIS A 208 6.03 14.98 0.70
C HIS A 208 5.98 13.45 0.51
N TYR A 209 6.99 12.74 1.03
CA TYR A 209 7.03 11.28 1.02
C TYR A 209 5.82 10.64 1.70
N GLY A 210 5.49 11.03 2.92
CA GLY A 210 4.37 10.46 3.67
C GLY A 210 3.03 10.67 2.97
N CYS A 211 2.84 11.84 2.38
CA CYS A 211 1.64 12.17 1.60
C CYS A 211 1.55 11.33 0.33
N GLU A 212 2.61 11.27 -0.47
CA GLU A 212 2.63 10.53 -1.73
C GLU A 212 2.45 9.04 -1.50
N ASN A 213 3.07 8.48 -0.46
CA ASN A 213 2.95 7.06 -0.11
C ASN A 213 1.48 6.65 0.13
N PHE A 214 0.69 7.51 0.77
CA PHE A 214 -0.75 7.30 0.93
C PHE A 214 -1.52 7.52 -0.37
N ARG A 215 -1.28 8.65 -1.04
CA ARG A 215 -1.96 9.06 -2.28
C ARG A 215 -1.81 8.02 -3.40
N TYR A 216 -0.63 7.41 -3.53
CA TYR A 216 -0.32 6.42 -4.57
C TYR A 216 -1.25 5.20 -4.51
N THR A 217 -1.76 4.84 -3.34
CA THR A 217 -2.75 3.75 -3.20
C THR A 217 -4.01 4.05 -4.02
N PHE A 218 -4.40 5.32 -4.10
CA PHE A 218 -5.64 5.79 -4.73
C PHE A 218 -5.43 6.56 -6.03
N ALA A 219 -4.22 6.55 -6.61
CA ALA A 219 -3.87 7.41 -7.75
C ALA A 219 -4.80 7.21 -8.97
N ASN A 220 -5.27 5.98 -9.20
CA ASN A 220 -6.20 5.67 -10.29
C ASN A 220 -7.65 6.10 -9.97
N ALA A 221 -8.09 5.93 -8.72
CA ALA A 221 -9.45 6.29 -8.29
C ALA A 221 -9.64 7.80 -8.15
N CYS A 222 -8.58 8.51 -7.78
CA CYS A 222 -8.56 9.94 -7.53
C CYS A 222 -7.46 10.62 -8.35
N PRO A 223 -7.63 10.69 -9.69
CA PRO A 223 -6.66 11.32 -10.55
C PRO A 223 -6.57 12.83 -10.25
N GLY A 224 -5.35 13.37 -10.25
CA GLY A 224 -5.11 14.81 -10.09
C GLY A 224 -4.91 15.29 -8.65
N LEU A 225 -5.04 14.41 -7.64
CA LEU A 225 -4.56 14.72 -6.28
C LEU A 225 -3.05 14.97 -6.30
N LYS A 226 -2.57 15.86 -5.44
CA LYS A 226 -1.15 16.25 -5.39
C LYS A 226 -0.70 16.43 -3.95
N CYS A 227 0.51 15.99 -3.65
CA CYS A 227 1.19 16.34 -2.42
C CYS A 227 2.15 17.49 -2.69
N THR A 228 2.05 18.55 -1.90
CA THR A 228 3.02 19.65 -1.96
C THR A 228 4.19 19.33 -1.04
N ILE A 229 5.41 19.68 -1.45
CA ILE A 229 6.52 19.79 -0.51
C ILE A 229 6.15 20.91 0.47
N GLY A 230 6.14 20.62 1.77
CA GLY A 230 5.90 21.63 2.80
C GLY A 230 6.89 22.79 2.65
N LYS A 231 6.49 24.01 3.03
CA LYS A 231 7.45 25.11 3.10
C LYS A 231 8.34 24.96 4.32
#